data_AF-Q05E86-F1
#
_entry.id   AF-Q05E86-F1
#
_cell.length_a   1.000
_cell.length_b   1.000
_cell.length_c   1.000
_cell.angle_alpha   90.00
_cell.angle_beta   90.00
_cell.angle_gamma   90.00
#
_symmetry.space_group_name_H-M   'P 1'
#
loop_
_entity.id
_entity.type
_entity.pdbx_description
1 polymer ?
#
loop_
_entity_poly.entity_id
_entity_poly.type
_entity_poly.pdbx_seq_one_letter_code
_entity_poly.pdbx_strand_id
1 'polypeptide(L)' 'MSKVIRVKYEKGVLKPLEPLDLQEGEEVQVIIQPGEPIAEKYYGIARKHRPNLDKKEFLEVLEEIEDEDIRGH' A
#
# COMPACT_ATOMS: atom_id res chain seq x y z
N MET A 1 -17.94 -6.17 -9.76
CA MET A 1 -16.46 -6.31 -9.77
C MET A 1 -15.93 -5.52 -8.59
N SER A 2 -14.98 -6.07 -7.84
CA SER A 2 -14.30 -5.34 -6.75
C SER A 2 -13.17 -4.49 -7.33
N LYS A 3 -13.11 -3.20 -6.98
CA LYS A 3 -12.03 -2.27 -7.37
C LYS A 3 -11.20 -1.93 -6.14
N VAL A 4 -9.87 -1.95 -6.27
CA VAL A 4 -8.98 -1.47 -5.21
C VAL A 4 -8.88 0.05 -5.33
N ILE A 5 -9.16 0.75 -4.23
CA ILE A 5 -9.11 2.22 -4.17
C ILE A 5 -7.96 2.62 -3.27
N ARG A 6 -7.06 3.45 -3.81
CA ARG A 6 -5.96 4.02 -3.01
C ARG A 6 -6.45 5.26 -2.28
N VAL A 7 -6.16 5.32 -0.99
CA VAL A 7 -6.63 6.39 -0.10
C VAL A 7 -5.50 6.90 0.78
N LYS A 8 -5.55 8.18 1.14
CA LYS A 8 -4.82 8.76 2.26
C LYS A 8 -5.73 8.90 3.45
N TYR A 9 -5.28 8.44 4.61
CA TYR A 9 -5.99 8.67 5.86
C TYR A 9 -5.50 9.98 6.48
N GLU A 10 -6.37 10.98 6.53
CA GLU A 10 -6.05 12.30 7.09
C GLU A 10 -7.14 12.76 8.05
N LYS A 11 -6.75 13.05 9.29
CA LYS A 11 -7.64 13.61 10.33
C LYS A 11 -8.95 12.83 10.53
N GLY A 12 -8.91 11.50 10.44
CA GLY A 12 -10.11 10.66 10.62
C GLY A 12 -10.87 10.33 9.35
N VAL A 13 -10.40 10.79 8.18
CA VAL A 13 -11.12 10.65 6.90
C VAL A 13 -10.28 9.87 5.90
N LEU A 14 -10.89 8.87 5.23
CA LEU A 14 -10.32 8.22 4.06
C LEU A 14 -10.53 9.11 2.84
N LYS A 15 -9.44 9.65 2.29
CA LYS A 15 -9.45 10.50 1.10
C LYS A 15 -8.93 9.72 -0.11
N PRO A 16 -9.77 9.43 -1.11
CA PRO A 16 -9.30 8.84 -2.36
C PRO A 16 -8.19 9.67 -2.99
N LEU A 17 -7.19 9.00 -3.56
CA LEU A 17 -6.16 9.67 -4.37
C LEU A 17 -6.71 10.09 -5.75
N GLU A 18 -7.77 9.42 -6.20
CA GLU A 18 -8.45 9.66 -7.48
C GLU A 18 -9.97 9.77 -7.25
N PRO A 19 -10.70 10.50 -8.12
CA PRO A 19 -12.15 10.57 -8.05
C PRO A 19 -12.81 9.18 -8.14
N LEU A 20 -13.88 9.00 -7.38
CA LEU A 20 -14.71 7.80 -7.42
C LEU A 20 -16.02 8.13 -8.13
N ASP A 21 -16.46 7.21 -8.98
CA ASP A 21 -17.77 7.26 -9.63
C ASP A 21 -18.82 6.62 -8.70
N LEU A 22 -19.10 7.31 -7.60
CA LEU A 22 -20.13 6.94 -6.62
C LEU A 22 -21.18 8.05 -6.56
N GLN A 23 -22.42 7.67 -6.31
CA GLN A 23 -23.50 8.65 -6.13
C GLN A 23 -23.41 9.30 -4.76
N GLU A 24 -23.84 10.56 -4.68
CA GLU A 24 -23.89 11.26 -3.39
C GLU A 24 -24.89 10.56 -2.46
N GLY A 25 -24.44 10.23 -1.24
CA GLY A 25 -25.22 9.46 -0.27
C GLY A 25 -25.22 7.94 -0.48
N GLU A 26 -24.48 7.42 -1.45
CA GLU A 26 -24.31 5.98 -1.65
C GLU A 26 -23.56 5.34 -0.48
N GLU A 27 -24.17 4.33 0.15
CA GLU A 27 -23.50 3.53 1.19
C GLU A 27 -22.68 2.41 0.56
N VAL A 28 -21.38 2.38 0.87
CA VAL A 28 -20.45 1.35 0.36
C VAL A 28 -19.75 0.63 1.52
N GLN A 29 -19.44 -0.65 1.32
CA GLN A 29 -18.65 -1.42 2.27
C GLN A 29 -17.16 -1.20 2.02
N VAL A 30 -16.43 -0.74 3.05
CA VAL A 30 -14.96 -0.60 3.00
C VAL A 30 -14.33 -1.73 3.79
N ILE A 31 -13.40 -2.45 3.17
CA ILE A 31 -12.57 -3.47 3.84
C ILE A 31 -11.20 -2.85 4.08
N ILE A 32 -10.88 -2.53 5.34
CA ILE A 32 -9.56 -2.05 5.73
C ILE A 32 -8.74 -3.29 6.08
N GLN A 33 -7.84 -3.67 5.19
CA GLN A 33 -6.84 -4.68 5.51
C GLN A 33 -5.65 -3.96 6.14
N PRO A 34 -5.29 -4.26 7.40
CA PRO A 34 -3.98 -3.86 7.87
C PRO A 34 -2.99 -4.52 6.91
N GLY A 35 -2.20 -3.71 6.20
CA GLY A 35 -1.02 -4.26 5.57
C GLY A 35 -0.23 -4.90 6.70
N GLU A 36 -0.09 -6.22 6.72
CA GLU A 36 1.21 -6.75 7.12
C GLU A 36 2.18 -5.94 6.27
N PRO A 37 3.11 -5.18 6.87
CA PRO A 37 4.03 -4.42 6.06
C PRO A 37 4.64 -5.45 5.11
N ILE A 38 4.35 -5.33 3.81
CA ILE A 38 4.90 -6.20 2.76
C ILE A 38 6.41 -6.30 3.03
N ALA A 39 7.01 -5.13 3.26
CA ALA A 39 8.20 -4.88 4.05
C ALA A 39 8.64 -5.96 5.04
N GLU A 40 7.91 -6.26 6.12
CA GLU A 40 8.36 -7.19 7.16
C GLU A 40 8.35 -8.64 6.70
N LYS A 41 7.33 -9.05 5.95
CA LYS A 41 7.23 -10.41 5.41
C LYS A 41 8.35 -10.68 4.40
N TYR A 42 8.57 -9.75 3.47
CA TYR A 42 9.62 -9.88 2.45
C TYR A 42 11.02 -9.66 3.02
N TYR A 43 11.19 -8.80 4.03
CA TYR A 43 12.47 -8.62 4.73
C TYR A 43 12.92 -9.91 5.40
N GLY A 44 12.00 -10.64 6.04
CA GLY A 44 12.30 -11.94 6.63
C GLY A 44 12.80 -12.98 5.63
N ILE A 45 12.28 -12.95 4.40
CA ILE A 45 12.72 -13.81 3.30
C ILE A 45 14.09 -13.34 2.78
N ALA A 46 14.23 -12.04 2.49
CA ALA A 46 15.44 -11.45 1.94
C ALA A 46 16.66 -11.64 2.88
N ARG A 47 16.46 -11.46 4.19
CA ARG A 47 17.51 -11.64 5.20
C ARG A 47 17.99 -13.08 5.32
N LYS A 48 17.14 -14.08 5.05
CA LYS A 48 17.57 -15.49 5.02
C LYS A 48 18.58 -15.76 3.90
N HIS A 49 18.46 -15.06 2.77
CA HIS A 49 19.37 -15.17 1.64
C HIS A 49 20.56 -14.19 1.71
N ARG A 50 20.37 -13.02 2.36
CA ARG A 50 21.41 -12.01 2.60
C ARG A 50 21.41 -11.61 4.10
N PRO A 51 22.15 -12.33 4.95
CA PRO A 51 22.10 -12.15 6.42
C PRO A 51 22.46 -10.74 6.91
N ASN A 52 23.27 -10.03 6.15
CA ASN A 52 23.75 -8.67 6.42
C ASN A 52 22.96 -7.59 5.66
N LEU A 53 21.78 -7.91 5.15
CA LEU A 53 20.91 -6.93 4.50
C LEU A 53 20.44 -5.91 5.53
N ASP A 54 20.68 -4.64 5.25
CA ASP A 54 20.20 -3.54 6.08
C ASP A 54 18.69 -3.34 5.88
N LYS A 55 17.96 -3.15 6.98
CA LYS A 55 16.50 -3.01 6.94
C LYS A 55 16.09 -1.72 6.24
N LYS A 56 16.85 -0.63 6.40
CA LYS A 56 16.51 0.68 5.81
C LYS A 56 16.68 0.63 4.29
N GLU A 57 17.82 0.11 3.81
CA GLU A 57 18.09 -0.11 2.38
C GLU A 57 17.00 -0.98 1.73
N PHE A 58 16.56 -2.03 2.42
CA PHE A 58 15.50 -2.91 1.91
C PHE A 58 14.12 -2.24 1.82
N LEU A 59 13.79 -1.38 2.79
CA LEU A 59 12.54 -0.62 2.78
C LEU A 59 12.53 0.44 1.68
N GLU A 60 13.65 1.14 1.48
CA GLU A 60 13.80 2.13 0.41
C GLU A 60 13.55 1.51 -0.97
N VAL A 61 14.11 0.32 -1.25
CA VAL A 61 13.87 -0.41 -2.50
C VAL A 61 12.40 -0.83 -2.67
N LEU A 62 11.73 -1.25 -1.58
CA LEU A 62 10.30 -1.59 -1.66
C LEU A 62 9.42 -0.36 -1.90
N GLU A 63 9.73 0.76 -1.27
CA GLU A 63 9.05 2.04 -1.53
C GLU A 63 9.24 2.47 -2.99
N GLU A 64 10.45 2.30 -3.56
CA GLU A 64 10.72 2.56 -4.98
C GLU A 64 9.91 1.66 -5.91
N ILE A 65 9.80 0.35 -5.62
CA ILE A 65 8.98 -0.59 -6.41
C ILE A 65 7.50 -0.23 -6.32
N GLU A 66 6.99 0.04 -5.12
CA GLU A 66 5.59 0.44 -4.94
C GLU A 66 5.29 1.75 -5.69
N ASP A 67 6.20 2.74 -5.67
CA ASP A 67 6.07 4.00 -6.40
C ASP A 67 6.16 3.86 -7.93
N GLU A 68 6.94 2.90 -8.44
CA GLU A 68 7.01 2.59 -9.88
C GLU A 68 5.72 1.91 -10.38
N ASP A 69 5.16 0.97 -9.62
CA ASP A 69 3.86 0.34 -9.93
C ASP A 69 2.70 1.35 -9.95
N ILE A 70 2.86 2.47 -9.21
CA ILE A 70 1.91 3.59 -9.18
C ILE A 70 2.06 4.52 -10.38
N ARG A 71 3.27 4.65 -10.96
CA ARG A 71 3.55 5.57 -12.08
C ARG A 71 3.44 4.90 -13.46
N GLY A 72 3.36 3.57 -13.50
CA GLY A 72 3.39 2.78 -14.73
C GLY A 72 2.04 2.42 -15.36
N HIS A 73 0.90 2.82 -14.80
CA HIS A 73 -0.44 2.44 -15.30
C HIS A 73 -1.43 3.61 -15.31
#